data_AF-A0A3D0U0F5-F1
#
_entry.id   AF-A0A3D0U0F5-F1
#
_cell.length_a   1.000
_cell.length_b   1.000
_cell.length_c   1.000
_cell.angle_alpha   90.00
_cell.angle_beta   90.00
_cell.angle_gamma   90.00
#
_symmetry.space_group_name_H-M   'P 1'
#
loop_
_entity.id
_entity.type
_entity.pdbx_description
1 polymer ?
#
loop_
_entity_poly.entity_id
_entity_poly.type
_entity_poly.pdbx_seq_one_letter_code
_entity_poly.pdbx_strand_id
1 'polypeptide(L)'
;PQVQRPVDDYPSLAQISGHLMNSIFLDSLEYDVERMERINDMLGVIPPNVRQKYQSSLHPIESLVISPSQCLDRIASKYLHVLPTSIRVFLHGIGATRSSGSSILSYLLFERRFCQELIALGYHDCMVQAKEIEAFMASD
;
A
#
# COMPACT_ATOMS: atom_id res chain seq x y z
N PRO A 1 -25.62 -9.62 3.47
CA PRO A 1 -24.79 -9.82 4.67
C PRO A 1 -24.16 -11.23 4.66
N GLN A 2 -22.89 -11.33 4.28
CA GLN A 2 -22.14 -12.59 4.39
C GLN A 2 -21.68 -12.74 5.84
N VAL A 3 -22.22 -13.75 6.53
CA VAL A 3 -21.89 -14.07 7.92
C VAL A 3 -20.48 -14.68 7.95
N GLN A 4 -19.50 -13.91 8.40
CA GLN A 4 -18.18 -14.45 8.75
C GLN A 4 -18.34 -15.40 9.93
N ARG A 5 -18.04 -16.68 9.72
CA ARG A 5 -17.93 -17.66 10.82
C ARG A 5 -16.75 -17.24 11.72
N PRO A 6 -16.89 -17.32 13.06
CA PRO A 6 -15.76 -17.07 13.94
C PRO A 6 -14.68 -18.11 13.65
N VAL A 7 -13.46 -17.65 13.39
CA VAL A 7 -12.29 -18.50 13.24
C VAL A 7 -11.88 -18.88 14.66
N ASP A 8 -12.29 -20.07 15.12
CA ASP A 8 -11.97 -20.65 16.44
C ASP A 8 -10.49 -21.07 16.60
N ASP A 9 -9.56 -20.48 15.83
CA ASP A 9 -8.15 -20.87 15.83
C ASP A 9 -7.27 -19.61 16.00
N TYR A 10 -6.28 -19.66 16.89
CA TYR A 10 -5.35 -18.55 17.11
C TYR A 10 -4.69 -18.16 15.78
N PRO A 11 -4.57 -16.86 15.46
CA PRO A 11 -3.97 -16.44 14.20
C PRO A 11 -2.54 -16.95 14.12
N SER A 12 -2.20 -17.53 12.96
CA SER A 12 -0.83 -17.96 12.67
C SER A 12 0.14 -16.77 12.71
N LEU A 13 1.42 -17.05 12.97
CA LEU A 13 2.46 -16.01 12.90
C LEU A 13 2.45 -15.29 11.55
N ALA A 14 2.18 -16.02 10.46
CA ALA A 14 2.00 -15.44 9.13
C ALA A 14 0.80 -14.48 9.03
N GLN A 15 -0.33 -14.79 9.66
CA GLN A 15 -1.47 -13.87 9.70
C GLN A 15 -1.14 -12.61 10.49
N ILE A 16 -0.51 -12.76 11.66
CA ILE A 16 -0.11 -11.62 12.49
C ILE A 16 0.89 -10.75 11.74
N SER A 17 1.95 -11.33 11.17
CA SER A 17 2.97 -10.59 10.42
C SER A 17 2.42 -9.98 9.13
N GLY A 18 1.51 -10.65 8.41
CA GLY A 18 0.86 -10.08 7.23
C GLY A 18 -0.03 -8.88 7.56
N HIS A 19 -0.79 -8.98 8.66
CA HIS A 19 -1.56 -7.84 9.18
C HIS A 19 -0.66 -6.70 9.66
N LEU A 20 0.42 -7.01 10.38
CA LEU A 20 1.38 -6.00 10.83
C LEU A 20 2.06 -5.29 9.65
N MET A 21 2.42 -6.01 8.58
CA MET A 21 3.06 -5.39 7.40
C MET A 21 2.09 -4.49 6.64
N ASN A 22 0.85 -4.93 6.42
CA ASN A 22 -0.17 -4.07 5.83
C ASN A 22 -0.41 -2.82 6.69
N SER A 23 -0.50 -2.98 8.01
CA SER A 23 -0.78 -1.85 8.91
C SER A 23 0.41 -0.92 9.18
N ILE A 24 1.64 -1.40 9.14
CA ILE A 24 2.82 -0.54 9.30
C ILE A 24 3.11 0.23 8.00
N PHE A 25 2.96 -0.41 6.83
CA PHE A 25 3.37 0.21 5.57
C PHE A 25 2.23 0.90 4.82
N LEU A 26 1.09 0.25 4.63
CA LEU A 26 0.00 0.82 3.82
C LEU A 26 -0.81 1.83 4.64
N ASP A 27 -1.23 1.46 5.86
CA ASP A 27 -2.04 2.35 6.70
C ASP A 27 -1.25 3.61 7.11
N SER A 28 0.08 3.52 7.26
CA SER A 28 0.93 4.68 7.59
C SER A 28 0.99 5.70 6.45
N LEU A 29 1.09 5.24 5.20
CA LEU A 29 1.15 6.16 4.04
C LEU A 29 -0.20 6.86 3.84
N GLU A 30 -1.31 6.13 3.97
CA GLU A 30 -2.65 6.70 3.88
C GLU A 30 -2.88 7.74 4.99
N TYR A 31 -2.45 7.44 6.23
CA TYR A 31 -2.49 8.39 7.33
C TYR A 31 -1.62 9.63 7.09
N ASP A 32 -0.42 9.45 6.53
CA ASP A 32 0.48 10.56 6.22
C ASP A 32 -0.10 11.49 5.15
N VAL A 33 -0.76 10.93 4.11
CA VAL A 33 -1.50 11.70 3.09
C VAL A 33 -2.65 12.47 3.74
N GLU A 34 -3.52 11.80 4.50
CA GLU A 34 -4.67 12.44 5.16
C GLU A 34 -4.21 13.57 6.10
N ARG A 35 -3.13 13.33 6.84
CA ARG A 35 -2.54 14.32 7.73
C ARG A 35 -2.05 15.55 6.95
N MET A 36 -1.37 15.34 5.82
CA MET A 36 -0.88 16.42 4.97
C MET A 36 -2.06 17.21 4.36
N GLU A 37 -3.08 16.54 3.83
CA GLU A 37 -4.30 17.20 3.31
C GLU A 37 -4.98 18.05 4.39
N ARG A 38 -5.13 17.50 5.60
CA ARG A 38 -5.71 18.22 6.72
C ARG A 38 -4.88 19.44 7.11
N ILE A 39 -3.56 19.37 7.05
CA ILE A 39 -2.68 20.53 7.27
C ILE A 39 -2.90 21.58 6.16
N ASN A 40 -3.00 21.17 4.90
CA ASN A 40 -3.29 22.08 3.79
C ASN A 40 -4.61 22.82 3.98
N ASP A 41 -5.68 22.10 4.37
CA ASP A 41 -6.99 22.68 4.65
C ASP A 41 -6.93 23.70 5.80
N MET A 42 -6.26 23.33 6.90
CA MET A 42 -6.09 24.21 8.06
C MET A 42 -5.29 25.46 7.69
N LEU A 43 -4.25 25.31 6.88
CA LEU A 43 -3.54 26.46 6.34
C LEU A 43 -4.51 27.32 5.54
N GLY A 44 -5.28 26.75 4.60
CA GLY A 44 -6.26 27.43 3.77
C GLY A 44 -7.21 28.38 4.52
N VAL A 45 -7.68 27.97 5.71
CA VAL A 45 -8.61 28.76 6.54
C VAL A 45 -7.95 29.92 7.30
N ILE A 46 -6.65 29.82 7.61
CA ILE A 46 -5.94 30.86 8.38
C ILE A 46 -5.72 32.11 7.50
N PRO A 47 -6.10 33.32 7.93
CA PRO A 47 -5.87 34.54 7.16
C PRO A 47 -4.37 34.80 6.86
N PRO A 48 -4.00 35.26 5.65
CA PRO A 48 -2.59 35.42 5.25
C PRO A 48 -1.77 36.32 6.17
N ASN A 49 -2.38 37.40 6.67
CA ASN A 49 -1.79 38.34 7.63
C ASN A 49 -1.44 37.69 8.97
N VAL A 50 -2.19 36.66 9.38
CA VAL A 50 -1.91 35.89 10.59
C VAL A 50 -0.75 34.93 10.34
N ARG A 51 -0.72 34.23 9.20
CA ARG A 51 0.39 33.33 8.83
C ARG A 51 1.73 34.08 8.79
N GLN A 52 1.73 35.27 8.19
CA GLN A 52 2.92 36.10 8.08
C GLN A 52 3.42 36.61 9.44
N LYS A 53 2.50 36.88 10.37
CA LYS A 53 2.82 37.32 11.75
C LYS A 53 3.52 36.25 12.57
N TYR A 54 3.13 34.98 12.41
CA TYR A 54 3.71 33.86 13.16
C TYR A 54 4.95 33.24 12.50
N GLN A 55 5.40 33.76 11.35
CA GLN A 55 6.55 33.24 10.60
C GLN A 55 6.48 31.71 10.40
N SER A 56 5.28 31.18 10.14
CA SER A 56 5.13 29.74 9.94
C SER A 56 5.89 29.30 8.69
N SER A 57 6.81 28.34 8.82
CA SER A 57 7.48 27.71 7.69
C SER A 57 6.59 26.74 6.91
N LEU A 58 5.35 26.53 7.37
CA LEU A 58 4.39 25.65 6.73
C LEU A 58 3.74 26.33 5.52
N HIS A 59 3.72 25.62 4.41
CA HIS A 59 3.04 25.99 3.18
C HIS A 59 2.19 24.82 2.69
N PRO A 60 1.11 25.06 1.94
CA PRO A 60 0.36 23.98 1.31
C PRO A 60 1.26 23.13 0.41
N ILE A 61 1.00 21.82 0.36
CA ILE A 61 1.71 20.85 -0.46
C ILE A 61 0.70 20.18 -1.38
N GLU A 62 0.89 20.26 -2.69
CA GLU A 62 0.08 19.49 -3.63
C GLU A 62 0.54 18.02 -3.63
N SER A 63 -0.40 17.08 -3.71
CA SER A 63 -0.10 15.65 -3.72
C SER A 63 -0.92 14.91 -4.76
N LEU A 64 -0.27 13.97 -5.44
CA LEU A 64 -0.91 13.02 -6.35
C LEU A 64 -0.71 11.61 -5.80
N VAL A 65 -1.81 10.90 -5.52
CA VAL A 65 -1.79 9.54 -4.97
C VAL A 65 -2.14 8.54 -6.07
N ILE A 66 -1.22 7.60 -6.34
CA ILE A 66 -1.42 6.51 -7.29
C ILE A 66 -1.52 5.21 -6.51
N SER A 67 -2.68 4.56 -6.61
CA SER A 67 -2.96 3.28 -5.95
C SER A 67 -3.10 2.15 -6.98
N PRO A 68 -2.67 0.93 -6.66
CA PRO A 68 -2.78 -0.20 -7.57
C PRO A 68 -4.26 -0.53 -7.83
N SER A 69 -4.62 -0.74 -9.10
CA SER A 69 -6.00 -1.08 -9.50
C SER A 69 -6.40 -2.51 -9.10
N GLN A 70 -5.42 -3.33 -8.71
CA GLN A 70 -5.62 -4.72 -8.31
C GLN A 70 -4.94 -5.01 -6.98
N CYS A 71 -5.58 -5.85 -6.16
CA CYS A 71 -5.01 -6.32 -4.90
C CYS A 71 -3.76 -7.17 -5.15
N LEU A 72 -2.61 -6.73 -4.63
CA LEU A 72 -1.31 -7.37 -4.83
C LEU A 72 -1.26 -8.81 -4.31
N ASP A 73 -1.96 -9.09 -3.21
CA ASP A 73 -2.06 -10.42 -2.62
C ASP A 73 -2.70 -11.43 -3.57
N ARG A 74 -3.70 -10.99 -4.34
CA ARG A 74 -4.34 -11.82 -5.35
C ARG A 74 -3.37 -12.16 -6.47
N ILE A 75 -2.51 -11.22 -6.86
CA ILE A 75 -1.47 -11.44 -7.88
C ILE A 75 -0.40 -12.40 -7.32
N ALA A 76 0.08 -12.16 -6.10
CA ALA A 76 1.09 -12.99 -5.43
C ALA A 76 0.65 -14.46 -5.29
N SER A 77 -0.63 -14.70 -5.02
CA SER A 77 -1.19 -16.06 -4.89
C SER A 77 -0.97 -16.92 -6.14
N LYS A 78 -0.94 -16.31 -7.34
CA LYS A 78 -0.69 -17.02 -8.61
C LYS A 78 0.72 -17.59 -8.67
N TYR A 79 1.70 -17.01 -7.97
CA TYR A 79 3.13 -17.35 -8.06
C TYR A 79 3.62 -18.25 -6.93
N LEU A 80 2.73 -18.66 -6.02
CA LEU A 80 3.05 -19.60 -4.94
C LEU A 80 3.75 -20.88 -5.40
N HIS A 81 3.34 -21.40 -6.56
CA HIS A 81 3.82 -22.67 -7.09
C HIS A 81 5.23 -22.59 -7.70
N VAL A 82 5.67 -21.40 -8.13
CA VAL A 82 7.01 -21.20 -8.72
C VAL A 82 8.09 -20.95 -7.68
N LEU A 83 7.71 -20.87 -6.40
CA LEU A 83 8.65 -20.68 -5.29
C LEU A 83 9.64 -21.85 -5.15
N PRO A 84 10.94 -21.56 -4.90
CA PRO A 84 11.91 -22.54 -4.45
C PRO A 84 11.41 -23.31 -3.23
N THR A 85 11.76 -24.59 -3.15
CA THR A 85 11.30 -25.48 -2.07
C THR A 85 11.66 -24.97 -0.68
N SER A 86 12.84 -24.34 -0.51
CA SER A 86 13.27 -23.75 0.77
C SER A 86 12.30 -22.68 1.28
N ILE A 87 11.88 -21.77 0.39
CA ILE A 87 10.91 -20.72 0.72
C ILE A 87 9.54 -21.35 1.02
N ARG A 88 9.12 -22.33 0.23
CA ARG A 88 7.85 -23.04 0.46
C ARG A 88 7.80 -23.77 1.80
N VAL A 89 8.92 -24.38 2.22
CA VAL A 89 9.05 -25.05 3.51
C VAL A 89 9.05 -24.04 4.65
N PHE A 90 9.77 -22.93 4.51
CA PHE A 90 9.74 -21.84 5.49
C PHE A 90 8.31 -21.30 5.69
N LEU A 91 7.60 -21.02 4.59
CA LEU A 91 6.21 -20.55 4.61
C LEU A 91 5.25 -21.57 5.24
N HIS A 92 5.46 -22.87 5.01
CA HIS A 92 4.73 -23.93 5.71
C HIS A 92 5.01 -23.89 7.23
N GLY A 93 6.27 -23.71 7.63
CA GLY A 93 6.67 -23.67 9.04
C GLY A 93 6.07 -22.50 9.84
N ILE A 94 5.83 -21.36 9.18
CA ILE A 94 5.22 -20.17 9.83
C ILE A 94 3.70 -20.09 9.66
N GLY A 95 3.07 -21.10 9.03
CA GLY A 95 1.62 -21.15 8.82
C GLY A 95 1.09 -20.29 7.67
N ALA A 96 1.95 -19.79 6.78
CA ALA A 96 1.60 -18.93 5.64
C ALA A 96 0.92 -19.67 4.47
N THR A 97 0.57 -20.93 4.64
CA THR A 97 -0.09 -21.75 3.60
C THR A 97 -1.60 -21.83 3.75
N ARG A 98 -2.14 -21.38 4.89
CA ARG A 98 -3.58 -21.17 5.08
C ARG A 98 -3.94 -19.77 4.61
N SER A 99 -5.06 -19.67 3.86
CA SER A 99 -5.86 -18.53 3.34
C SER A 99 -5.43 -17.05 3.45
N SER A 100 -4.54 -16.66 4.36
CA SER A 100 -4.05 -15.30 4.63
C SER A 100 -2.55 -15.11 4.40
N GLY A 101 -1.79 -16.13 3.98
CA GLY A 101 -0.35 -15.98 3.74
C GLY A 101 0.04 -15.22 2.47
N SER A 102 -0.94 -14.83 1.63
CA SER A 102 -0.72 -14.03 0.41
C SER A 102 -0.17 -12.63 0.68
N SER A 103 -0.45 -12.07 1.85
CA SER A 103 0.02 -10.73 2.23
C SER A 103 1.52 -10.72 2.46
N ILE A 104 2.08 -11.68 3.18
CA ILE A 104 3.55 -11.79 3.32
C ILE A 104 4.23 -12.07 1.98
N LEU A 105 3.55 -12.83 1.12
CA LEU A 105 4.08 -13.20 -0.19
C LEU A 105 4.22 -12.02 -1.13
N SER A 106 3.26 -11.09 -1.16
CA SER A 106 3.37 -9.89 -1.99
C SER A 106 4.61 -9.04 -1.63
N TYR A 107 5.08 -9.11 -0.39
CA TYR A 107 6.29 -8.41 0.07
C TYR A 107 7.60 -9.23 0.00
N LEU A 108 7.55 -10.56 0.13
CA LEU A 108 8.75 -11.42 0.10
C LEU A 108 9.10 -11.97 -1.29
N LEU A 109 8.15 -11.99 -2.21
CA LEU A 109 8.36 -12.51 -3.56
C LEU A 109 9.12 -11.49 -4.41
N PHE A 110 10.44 -11.64 -4.49
CA PHE A 110 11.25 -11.08 -5.59
C PHE A 110 11.36 -12.10 -6.74
N GLU A 111 10.30 -12.85 -7.00
CA GLU A 111 10.25 -13.78 -8.11
C GLU A 111 10.06 -13.00 -9.41
N ARG A 112 10.83 -13.35 -10.44
CA ARG A 112 10.93 -12.59 -11.69
C ARG A 112 9.57 -12.36 -12.35
N ARG A 113 8.72 -13.39 -12.46
CA ARG A 113 7.42 -13.29 -13.14
C ARG A 113 6.43 -12.46 -12.33
N PHE A 114 6.44 -12.60 -11.01
CA PHE A 114 5.64 -11.75 -10.13
C PHE A 114 6.04 -10.27 -10.26
N CYS A 115 7.33 -9.94 -10.20
CA CYS A 115 7.80 -8.56 -10.39
C CYS A 115 7.43 -8.00 -11.77
N GLN A 116 7.49 -8.83 -12.83
CA GLN A 116 7.05 -8.43 -14.16
C GLN A 116 5.55 -8.11 -14.21
N GLU A 117 4.70 -8.89 -13.54
CA GLU A 117 3.26 -8.60 -13.45
C GLU A 117 3.00 -7.32 -12.66
N LEU A 118 3.75 -7.06 -11.58
CA LEU A 118 3.63 -5.80 -10.82
C LEU A 118 4.07 -4.57 -11.63
N ILE A 119 5.15 -4.67 -12.40
CA ILE A 119 5.60 -3.58 -13.29
C ILE A 119 4.55 -3.31 -14.36
N ALA A 120 3.97 -4.36 -14.96
CA ALA A 120 2.92 -4.21 -15.96
C ALA A 120 1.66 -3.57 -15.38
N LEU A 121 1.26 -3.96 -14.15
CA LEU A 121 0.15 -3.33 -13.44
C LEU A 121 0.43 -1.85 -13.19
N GLY A 122 1.58 -1.50 -12.61
CA GLY A 122 1.94 -0.12 -12.34
C GLY A 122 2.01 0.74 -13.61
N TYR A 123 2.56 0.18 -14.70
CA TYR A 123 2.54 0.86 -16.00
C TYR A 123 1.12 1.12 -16.47
N HIS A 124 0.23 0.12 -16.42
CA HIS A 124 -1.17 0.29 -16.83
C HIS A 124 -1.88 1.35 -15.98
N ASP A 125 -1.75 1.29 -14.66
CA ASP A 125 -2.40 2.19 -13.72
C ASP A 125 -1.94 3.64 -13.90
N CYS A 126 -0.64 3.85 -14.12
CA CYS A 126 -0.08 5.17 -14.45
C CYS A 126 -0.56 5.67 -15.82
N MET A 127 -0.62 4.79 -16.84
CA MET A 127 -1.06 5.19 -18.18
C MET A 127 -2.54 5.61 -18.22
N VAL A 128 -3.39 5.00 -17.38
CA VAL A 128 -4.81 5.41 -17.23
C VAL A 128 -4.89 6.84 -16.66
N GLN A 129 -3.96 7.21 -15.79
CA GLN A 129 -3.89 8.53 -15.13
C GLN A 129 -2.85 9.46 -15.75
N ALA A 130 -2.37 9.17 -16.97
CA ALA A 130 -1.22 9.85 -17.57
C ALA A 130 -1.39 11.37 -17.64
N LYS A 131 -2.58 11.86 -18.00
CA LYS A 131 -2.85 13.30 -18.09
C LYS A 131 -2.77 14.02 -16.74
N GLU A 132 -3.21 13.36 -15.68
CA GLU A 132 -3.17 13.91 -14.33
C GLU A 132 -1.73 13.97 -13.82
N ILE A 133 -0.96 12.90 -14.06
CA ILE A 133 0.47 12.84 -13.78
C ILE A 133 1.22 13.93 -14.57
N GLU A 134 0.97 14.06 -15.87
CA GLU A 134 1.57 15.08 -16.73
C GLU A 134 1.26 16.50 -16.23
N ALA A 135 0.01 16.77 -15.83
CA ALA A 135 -0.38 18.05 -15.29
C ALA A 135 0.34 18.35 -13.96
N PHE A 136 0.38 17.37 -13.06
CA PHE A 136 1.06 17.48 -11.76
C PHE A 136 2.57 17.72 -11.90
N MET A 137 3.23 17.07 -12.88
CA MET A 137 4.66 17.30 -13.13
C MET A 137 4.96 18.62 -13.84
N ALA A 138 3.95 19.24 -14.48
CA ALA A 138 4.11 20.51 -15.19
C ALA A 138 3.83 21.73 -14.30
N SER A 139 3.23 21.54 -13.12
CA SER A 139 2.95 22.59 -12.14
C SER A 139 4.13 22.92 -11.21
N ASP A 140 5.21 22.12 -11.25
CA ASP A 140 6.52 22.39 -10.62
C ASP A 140 7.46 23.21 -11.53
#